data_AF-A0A2W5CXH8-F1
#
_entry.id   AF-A0A2W5CXH8-F1
#
_cell.length_a   1.000
_cell.length_b   1.000
_cell.length_c   1.000
_cell.angle_alpha   90.00
_cell.angle_beta   90.00
_cell.angle_gamma   90.00
#
_symmetry.space_group_name_H-M   'P 1'
#
loop_
_entity.id
_entity.type
_entity.pdbx_description
1 polymer ?
#
loop_
_entity_poly.entity_id
_entity_poly.type
_entity_poly.pdbx_seq_one_letter_code
_entity_poly.pdbx_strand_id
1 'polypeptide(L)'
;MKLLSTYDDHDDAKEAAEKLVGEKRLASERDSTVVIYNLFGIPSWGNFHRLGMYNLVELKGLLDRKTSWQPEDAKRHQEILATLSAVAKNYSLEIPSHWL
;
A
#
# COMPACT_ATOMS: atom_id res chain seq x y z
N MET A 1 10.78 5.17 10.27
CA MET A 1 10.18 5.18 8.91
C MET A 1 10.86 4.19 7.96
N LYS A 2 10.18 3.77 6.87
CA LYS A 2 10.70 2.97 5.75
C LYS A 2 10.37 3.68 4.43
N LEU A 3 11.09 3.38 3.35
CA LEU A 3 10.69 3.78 1.99
C LEU A 3 9.37 3.08 1.65
N LEU A 4 8.33 3.84 1.32
CA LEU A 4 7.02 3.30 0.96
C LEU A 4 6.82 3.31 -0.56
N SER A 5 7.23 4.41 -1.21
CA SER A 5 7.08 4.62 -2.65
C SER A 5 8.16 5.54 -3.20
N THR A 6 8.38 5.44 -4.50
CA THR A 6 9.23 6.35 -5.28
C THR A 6 8.40 6.92 -6.43
N TYR A 7 8.51 8.22 -6.64
CA TYR A 7 7.82 8.96 -7.69
C TYR A 7 8.84 9.66 -8.59
N ASP A 8 8.50 9.87 -9.86
CA ASP A 8 9.26 10.68 -10.82
C ASP A 8 8.74 12.13 -10.89
N ASP A 9 7.47 12.35 -10.51
CA ASP A 9 6.88 13.68 -10.39
C ASP A 9 6.82 14.18 -8.93
N HIS A 10 7.10 15.46 -8.74
CA HIS A 10 7.14 16.09 -7.41
C HIS A 10 5.75 16.26 -6.80
N ASP A 11 4.78 16.68 -7.61
CA ASP A 11 3.44 17.00 -7.14
C ASP A 11 2.67 15.72 -6.79
N ASP A 12 2.84 14.66 -7.58
CA ASP A 12 2.35 13.31 -7.24
C ASP A 12 2.92 12.82 -5.91
N ALA A 13 4.23 13.00 -5.70
CA ALA A 13 4.90 12.59 -4.47
C ALA A 13 4.41 13.39 -3.25
N LYS A 14 4.13 14.69 -3.44
CA LYS A 14 3.60 15.57 -2.40
C LYS A 14 2.16 15.20 -2.07
N GLU A 15 1.31 14.97 -3.06
CA GLU A 15 -0.08 14.54 -2.86
C GLU A 15 -0.12 13.21 -2.10
N ALA A 16 0.74 12.26 -2.47
CA ALA A 16 0.89 11.00 -1.76
C ALA A 16 1.33 11.19 -0.30
N ALA A 17 2.28 12.09 -0.05
CA ALA A 17 2.75 12.40 1.30
C ALA A 17 1.65 13.00 2.19
N GLU A 18 0.79 13.86 1.65
CA GLU A 18 -0.32 14.48 2.38
C GLU A 18 -1.36 13.46 2.86
N LYS A 19 -1.53 12.36 2.13
CA LYS A 19 -2.42 11.26 2.51
C LYS A 19 -1.89 10.44 3.71
N LEU A 20 -0.58 10.46 3.98
CA LEU A 20 0.01 9.61 5.02
C LEU A 20 -0.26 10.11 6.44
N VAL A 21 -0.56 9.16 7.33
CA VAL A 21 -0.74 9.36 8.77
C VAL A 21 0.52 8.95 9.53
N GLY A 22 0.92 9.78 10.50
CA GLY A 22 2.11 9.58 11.32
C GLY A 22 3.38 10.23 10.75
N GLU A 23 4.54 9.80 11.25
CA GLU A 23 5.85 10.29 10.78
C GLU A 23 6.05 9.97 9.30
N LYS A 24 6.41 11.01 8.53
CA LYS A 24 6.67 10.92 7.10
C LYS A 24 7.78 11.87 6.69
N ARG A 25 8.47 11.52 5.59
CA ARG A 25 9.53 12.33 5.00
C ARG A 25 9.53 12.13 3.49
N LEU A 26 9.45 13.23 2.74
CA LEU A 26 9.67 13.24 1.31
C LEU A 26 11.09 13.71 1.03
N ALA A 27 11.87 12.93 0.29
CA ALA A 27 13.25 13.26 -0.06
C ALA A 27 13.44 13.18 -1.57
N SER A 28 14.05 14.20 -2.17
CA SER A 28 14.49 14.12 -3.55
C SER A 28 15.88 13.46 -3.64
N GLU A 29 16.08 12.66 -4.67
CA GLU A 29 17.34 11.98 -4.97
C GLU A 29 17.62 12.12 -6.47
N ARG A 30 18.88 12.33 -6.84
CA ARG A 30 19.28 12.27 -8.25
C ARG A 30 19.64 10.83 -8.57
N ASP A 31 18.78 10.16 -9.32
CA ASP A 31 19.10 8.87 -9.93
C ASP A 31 19.58 9.12 -11.36
N SER A 32 20.89 9.09 -11.56
CA SER A 32 21.53 9.45 -12.83
C SER A 32 21.18 10.88 -13.29
N THR A 33 20.40 11.03 -14.37
CA THR A 33 19.98 12.33 -14.93
C THR A 33 18.59 12.77 -14.48
N VAL A 34 17.85 11.91 -13.78
CA VAL A 34 16.49 12.19 -13.32
C VAL A 34 16.46 12.47 -11.81
N VAL A 35 15.54 13.33 -11.40
CA VAL A 35 15.22 13.54 -9.99
C VAL A 35 14.05 12.64 -9.66
N ILE A 36 14.22 11.78 -8.67
CA ILE A 36 13.16 10.97 -8.11
C ILE A 36 12.81 11.48 -6.72
N TYR A 37 11.60 11.17 -6.27
CA TYR A 37 11.06 11.59 -4.98
C TYR A 37 10.70 10.36 -4.17
N ASN A 38 11.53 10.08 -3.17
CA ASN A 38 11.40 8.96 -2.27
C ASN A 38 10.51 9.34 -1.08
N LEU A 39 9.34 8.71 -0.99
CA LEU A 39 8.38 8.89 0.08
C LEU A 39 8.62 7.86 1.19
N PHE A 40 9.13 8.34 2.32
CA PHE A 40 9.30 7.57 3.54
C PHE A 40 8.14 7.80 4.49
N GLY A 41 7.70 6.74 5.18
CA GLY A 41 6.66 6.83 6.19
C GLY A 41 6.64 5.63 7.12
N ILE A 42 5.63 5.58 7.99
CA ILE A 42 5.35 4.41 8.84
C ILE A 42 4.61 3.37 7.99
N PRO A 43 5.18 2.16 7.78
CA PRO A 43 4.46 1.07 7.15
C PRO A 43 3.22 0.72 7.96
N SER A 44 2.07 0.77 7.33
CA SER A 44 0.82 0.28 7.92
C SER A 44 -0.16 0.00 6.80
N TRP A 45 -1.07 -0.94 7.03
CA TRP A 45 -2.15 -1.21 6.08
C TRP A 45 -2.97 0.03 5.74
N GLY A 46 -3.19 0.91 6.72
CA GLY A 46 -3.88 2.18 6.49
C GLY A 46 -3.10 3.11 5.55
N ASN A 47 -1.79 3.21 5.70
CA ASN A 47 -0.97 4.04 4.81
C ASN A 47 -0.86 3.43 3.41
N PHE A 48 -0.68 2.10 3.31
CA PHE A 48 -0.67 1.41 2.02
C PHE A 48 -2.01 1.55 1.28
N HIS A 49 -3.15 1.47 1.97
CA HIS A 49 -4.46 1.70 1.36
C HIS A 49 -4.60 3.15 0.86
N ARG A 50 -4.13 4.13 1.62
CA ARG A 50 -4.17 5.56 1.22
C ARG A 50 -3.25 5.88 0.03
N LEU A 51 -2.18 5.11 -0.13
CA LEU A 51 -1.31 5.15 -1.30
C LEU A 51 -1.84 4.31 -2.48
N GLY A 52 -2.99 3.65 -2.36
CA GLY A 52 -3.55 2.79 -3.41
C GLY A 52 -2.74 1.51 -3.66
N MET A 53 -1.94 1.08 -2.70
CA MET A 53 -1.02 -0.05 -2.87
C MET A 53 -1.66 -1.41 -2.59
N TYR A 54 -1.01 -2.44 -3.14
CA TYR A 54 -1.23 -3.86 -2.80
C TYR A 54 -2.68 -4.33 -2.93
N ASN A 55 -3.45 -3.73 -3.83
CA ASN A 55 -4.86 -4.03 -4.07
C ASN A 55 -5.75 -3.90 -2.81
N LEU A 56 -5.36 -3.07 -1.84
CA LEU A 56 -6.12 -2.90 -0.59
C LEU A 56 -7.50 -2.24 -0.81
N VAL A 57 -7.62 -1.38 -1.82
CA VAL A 57 -8.91 -0.78 -2.22
C VAL A 57 -9.85 -1.86 -2.75
N GLU A 58 -9.32 -2.78 -3.58
CA GLU A 58 -10.07 -3.92 -4.11
C GLU A 58 -10.44 -4.91 -2.99
N LEU A 59 -9.50 -5.21 -2.09
CA LEU A 59 -9.76 -6.07 -0.93
C LEU A 59 -10.93 -5.55 -0.09
N LYS A 60 -10.96 -4.23 0.18
CA LYS A 60 -12.08 -3.61 0.90
C LYS A 60 -13.40 -3.89 0.18
N GLY A 61 -13.46 -3.63 -1.12
CA GLY A 61 -14.65 -3.88 -1.93
C GLY A 61 -15.08 -5.35 -1.94
N LEU A 62 -14.13 -6.29 -1.96
CA LEU A 62 -14.41 -7.73 -1.84
C LEU A 62 -14.98 -8.07 -0.46
N LEU A 63 -14.35 -7.60 0.61
CA LEU A 63 -14.79 -7.88 1.99
C LEU A 63 -16.18 -7.29 2.28
N ASP A 64 -16.50 -6.10 1.73
CA ASP A 64 -17.80 -5.46 1.88
C ASP A 64 -18.95 -6.30 1.27
N ARG A 65 -18.64 -7.18 0.30
CA ARG A 65 -19.60 -8.09 -0.34
C ARG A 65 -19.36 -9.57 -0.03
N LYS A 66 -18.67 -9.88 1.07
CA LYS A 66 -18.26 -11.27 1.45
C LYS A 66 -19.42 -12.27 1.45
N THR A 67 -20.63 -11.85 1.82
CA THR A 67 -21.82 -12.72 1.86
C THR A 67 -22.34 -13.12 0.48
N SER A 68 -21.89 -12.46 -0.59
CA SER A 68 -22.36 -12.66 -1.96
C SER A 68 -21.24 -13.08 -2.92
N TRP A 69 -20.12 -13.56 -2.37
CA TRP A 69 -18.96 -13.98 -3.14
C TRP A 69 -19.30 -15.06 -4.15
N GLN A 70 -18.86 -14.82 -5.38
CA GLN A 70 -18.74 -15.85 -6.40
C GLN A 70 -17.39 -16.57 -6.25
N PRO A 71 -17.21 -17.75 -6.89
CA PRO A 71 -15.94 -18.46 -6.88
C PRO A 71 -14.75 -17.59 -7.33
N GLU A 72 -14.99 -16.65 -8.25
CA GLU A 72 -13.98 -15.70 -8.73
C GLU A 72 -13.58 -14.68 -7.65
N ASP A 73 -14.52 -14.21 -6.83
CA ASP A 73 -14.23 -13.31 -5.70
C ASP A 73 -13.35 -13.99 -4.66
N ALA A 74 -13.66 -15.25 -4.33
CA ALA A 74 -12.88 -16.04 -3.37
C ALA A 74 -11.46 -16.30 -3.91
N LYS A 75 -11.33 -16.61 -5.21
CA LYS A 75 -10.02 -16.77 -5.86
C LYS A 75 -9.23 -15.45 -5.81
N ARG A 76 -9.86 -14.33 -6.16
CA ARG A 76 -9.22 -13.02 -6.18
C ARG A 76 -8.78 -12.58 -4.77
N HIS A 77 -9.61 -12.83 -3.78
CA HIS A 77 -9.28 -12.61 -2.37
C HIS A 77 -8.03 -13.38 -1.95
N GLN A 78 -7.92 -14.66 -2.31
CA GLN A 78 -6.73 -15.47 -2.02
C GLN A 78 -5.46 -14.93 -2.70
N GLU A 79 -5.55 -14.47 -3.95
CA GLU A 79 -4.41 -13.84 -4.66
C GLU A 79 -3.92 -12.56 -3.96
N ILE A 80 -4.86 -11.72 -3.51
CA ILE A 80 -4.54 -10.52 -2.76
C ILE A 80 -3.89 -10.89 -1.42
N LEU A 81 -4.46 -11.83 -0.66
CA LEU A 81 -3.89 -12.28 0.61
C LEU A 81 -2.48 -12.88 0.46
N ALA A 82 -2.20 -13.60 -0.63
CA ALA A 82 -0.86 -14.12 -0.89
C ALA A 82 0.16 -12.99 -1.06
N THR A 83 -0.21 -11.92 -1.77
CA THR A 83 0.61 -10.71 -1.92
C THR A 83 0.79 -10.00 -0.57
N LEU A 84 -0.30 -9.82 0.18
CA LEU A 84 -0.24 -9.17 1.50
C LEU A 84 0.60 -9.96 2.49
N SER A 85 0.66 -11.29 2.41
CA SER A 85 1.54 -12.12 3.25
C SER A 85 3.03 -11.83 3.01
N ALA A 86 3.43 -11.61 1.76
CA ALA A 86 4.81 -11.20 1.44
C ALA A 86 5.11 -9.78 1.96
N VAL A 87 4.18 -8.85 1.73
CA VAL A 87 4.31 -7.45 2.21
C VAL A 87 4.37 -7.40 3.74
N ALA A 88 3.53 -8.18 4.42
CA ALA A 88 3.48 -8.31 5.87
C ALA A 88 4.84 -8.73 6.43
N LYS A 89 5.50 -9.73 5.83
CA LYS A 89 6.85 -10.14 6.22
C LYS A 89 7.88 -9.04 5.99
N ASN A 90 7.87 -8.39 4.83
CA ASN A 90 8.84 -7.35 4.47
C ASN A 90 8.79 -6.14 5.41
N TYR A 91 7.60 -5.79 5.91
CA TYR A 91 7.37 -4.64 6.77
C TYR A 91 7.08 -5.00 8.24
N SER A 92 7.15 -6.28 8.60
CA SER A 92 6.84 -6.80 9.93
C SER A 92 5.44 -6.39 10.42
N LEU A 93 4.43 -6.50 9.54
CA LEU A 93 3.03 -6.24 9.83
C LEU A 93 2.26 -7.54 10.04
N GLU A 94 1.18 -7.47 10.81
CA GLU A 94 0.23 -8.57 10.97
C GLU A 94 -0.97 -8.37 10.06
N ILE A 95 -1.43 -9.42 9.38
CA ILE A 95 -2.67 -9.37 8.60
C ILE A 95 -3.86 -9.43 9.57
N PRO A 96 -4.80 -8.48 9.53
CA PRO A 96 -5.98 -8.51 10.37
C PRO A 96 -6.82 -9.77 10.16
N SER A 97 -7.26 -10.41 11.25
CA SER A 97 -8.02 -11.66 11.20
C SER A 97 -9.35 -11.54 10.44
N HIS A 98 -9.99 -10.37 10.46
CA HIS A 98 -11.23 -10.12 9.73
C HIS A 98 -11.05 -10.03 8.20
N TRP A 99 -9.81 -10.02 7.71
CA TRP A 99 -9.50 -10.12 6.28
C TRP A 99 -9.37 -11.56 5.80
N LEU A 100 -9.30 -12.52 6.71
CA LEU A 100 -9.13 -13.95 6.41
C LEU A 100 -10.47 -14.65 6.15
#